data_AF-A0A3N0XRF9-F1
#
_entry.id   AF-A0A3N0XRF9-F1
#
_cell.length_a   1.000
_cell.length_b   1.000
_cell.length_c   1.000
_cell.angle_alpha   90.00
_cell.angle_beta   90.00
_cell.angle_gamma   90.00
#
_symmetry.space_group_name_H-M   'P 1'
#
loop_
_entity.id
_entity.type
_entity.pdbx_description
1 polymer ?
#
loop_
_entity_poly.entity_id
_entity_poly.type
_entity_poly.pdbx_seq_one_letter_code
_entity_poly.pdbx_strand_id
1 'polypeptide(L)'
;MDHKEEEQEEMKRRTTLKKNSAHKAHYCSKCGMSFSVKTRFTRHMRIHTGDNPYRCLHCDMCFRSQENLSEHARKHTDDRPYHCPQCGKGFVRPGRLEIHRRIHTGEKPHHCAQCEKSFKSSEELQSHALIHAAERNHHCSQCEKGFRRKGQLVRHMRIHTGEKPYRCTRCEKRYSRAEHLREHQIRAHQNDTQIH
;
A
#
# COMPACT_ATOMS: atom_id res chain seq x y z
N MET A 1 -5.05 -60.55 -20.00
CA MET A 1 -4.47 -59.58 -19.04
C MET A 1 -4.53 -58.25 -19.74
N ASP A 2 -5.72 -57.68 -19.69
CA ASP A 2 -6.23 -56.81 -20.72
C ASP A 2 -5.99 -55.37 -20.31
N HIS A 3 -5.25 -54.63 -21.14
CA HIS A 3 -4.98 -53.20 -20.99
C HIS A 3 -6.25 -52.36 -20.71
N LYS A 4 -7.42 -52.87 -21.11
CA LYS A 4 -8.73 -52.26 -20.88
C LYS A 4 -9.24 -52.38 -19.43
N GLU A 5 -8.84 -53.40 -18.67
CA GLU A 5 -9.21 -53.52 -17.25
C GLU A 5 -8.37 -52.59 -16.37
N GLU A 6 -7.10 -52.39 -16.71
CA GLU A 6 -6.17 -51.50 -16.01
C GLU A 6 -6.53 -50.01 -16.19
N GLU A 7 -6.95 -49.61 -17.40
CA GLU A 7 -7.49 -48.26 -17.68
C GLU A 7 -8.82 -47.99 -16.96
N GLN A 8 -9.69 -49.01 -16.84
CA GLN A 8 -10.94 -48.88 -16.10
C GLN A 8 -10.70 -48.76 -14.59
N GLU A 9 -9.68 -49.43 -14.06
CA GLU A 9 -9.32 -49.33 -12.65
C GLU A 9 -8.60 -48.00 -12.32
N GLU A 10 -7.77 -47.47 -13.22
CA GLU A 10 -7.19 -46.12 -13.09
C GLU A 10 -8.26 -45.03 -13.19
N MET A 11 -9.27 -45.18 -14.06
CA MET A 11 -10.40 -44.25 -14.14
C MET A 11 -11.30 -44.32 -12.89
N LYS A 12 -11.46 -45.50 -12.28
CA LYS A 12 -12.12 -45.67 -10.97
C LYS A 12 -11.29 -45.07 -9.82
N ARG A 13 -9.94 -45.14 -9.87
CA ARG A 13 -9.03 -44.49 -8.91
C ARG A 13 -9.04 -42.96 -9.04
N ARG A 14 -9.06 -42.41 -10.27
CA ARG A 14 -9.18 -40.96 -10.55
C ARG A 14 -10.54 -40.38 -10.16
N THR A 15 -11.62 -41.17 -10.25
CA THR A 15 -12.97 -40.75 -9.84
C THR A 15 -13.20 -40.88 -8.34
N THR A 16 -12.50 -41.79 -7.65
CA THR A 16 -12.52 -41.91 -6.17
C THR A 16 -11.61 -40.89 -5.47
N LEU A 17 -10.48 -40.49 -6.08
CA LEU A 17 -9.65 -39.36 -5.60
C LEU A 17 -10.32 -37.98 -5.74
N LYS A 18 -11.41 -37.87 -6.51
CA LYS A 18 -12.28 -36.67 -6.57
C LYS A 18 -13.44 -36.69 -5.57
N LYS A 19 -13.50 -37.67 -4.66
CA LYS A 19 -14.40 -37.68 -3.51
C LYS A 19 -13.62 -37.39 -2.24
N ASN A 20 -13.33 -36.12 -1.98
CA ASN A 20 -13.29 -35.59 -0.62
C ASN A 20 -13.38 -34.05 -0.64
N SER A 21 -14.40 -33.55 0.08
CA SER A 21 -14.79 -32.16 0.29
C SER A 21 -15.47 -31.42 -0.87
N ALA A 22 -16.77 -31.71 -1.05
CA ALA A 22 -17.73 -30.75 -1.57
C ALA A 22 -17.85 -29.56 -0.58
N HIS A 23 -16.89 -28.64 -0.58
CA HIS A 23 -17.10 -27.32 0.03
C HIS A 23 -18.08 -26.56 -0.86
N LYS A 24 -19.35 -26.46 -0.41
CA LYS A 24 -20.35 -25.57 -1.02
C LYS A 24 -19.76 -24.16 -1.09
N ALA A 25 -19.36 -23.73 -2.27
CA ALA A 25 -18.78 -22.41 -2.47
C ALA A 25 -19.85 -21.34 -2.25
N HIS A 26 -19.47 -20.25 -1.59
CA HIS A 26 -20.30 -19.08 -1.39
C HIS A 26 -19.94 -18.03 -2.44
N TYR A 27 -20.91 -17.65 -3.28
CA TYR A 27 -20.70 -16.77 -4.42
C TYR A 27 -21.17 -15.35 -4.11
N CYS A 28 -20.35 -14.35 -4.44
CA CYS A 28 -20.74 -12.96 -4.36
C CYS A 28 -21.37 -12.50 -5.68
N SER A 29 -22.65 -12.15 -5.66
CA SER A 29 -23.36 -11.63 -6.84
C SER A 29 -22.87 -10.25 -7.31
N LYS A 30 -22.23 -9.47 -6.43
CA LYS A 30 -21.77 -8.11 -6.75
C LYS A 30 -20.43 -8.06 -7.49
N CYS A 31 -19.54 -9.03 -7.27
CA CYS A 31 -18.20 -9.03 -7.87
C CYS A 31 -17.73 -10.40 -8.36
N GLY A 32 -18.62 -11.40 -8.39
CA GLY A 32 -18.36 -12.74 -8.95
C GLY A 32 -17.40 -13.62 -8.13
N MET A 33 -16.84 -13.13 -7.02
CA MET A 33 -15.88 -13.89 -6.23
C MET A 33 -16.54 -15.08 -5.52
N SER A 34 -15.85 -16.21 -5.51
CA SER A 34 -16.27 -17.41 -4.78
C SER A 34 -15.38 -17.66 -3.56
N PHE A 35 -15.99 -18.20 -2.50
CA PHE A 35 -15.31 -18.48 -1.24
C PHE A 35 -15.68 -19.88 -0.76
N SER A 36 -14.67 -20.70 -0.46
CA SER A 36 -14.87 -22.05 0.08
C SER A 36 -15.37 -22.07 1.54
N VAL A 37 -15.30 -20.93 2.24
CA VAL A 37 -15.64 -20.81 3.66
C VAL A 37 -16.65 -19.67 3.89
N LYS A 38 -17.76 -19.98 4.56
CA LYS A 38 -18.85 -19.03 4.87
C LYS A 38 -18.38 -17.79 5.59
N THR A 39 -17.52 -17.92 6.61
CA THR A 39 -17.01 -16.77 7.38
C THR A 39 -16.21 -15.79 6.52
N ARG A 40 -15.42 -16.32 5.57
CA ARG A 40 -14.69 -15.49 4.58
C ARG A 40 -15.65 -14.78 3.64
N PHE A 41 -16.70 -15.46 3.19
CA PHE A 41 -17.75 -14.85 2.39
C PHE A 41 -18.50 -13.74 3.14
N THR A 42 -18.96 -13.99 4.37
CA THR A 42 -19.63 -12.99 5.21
C THR A 42 -18.75 -11.77 5.44
N ARG A 43 -17.46 -11.98 5.75
CA ARG A 43 -16.48 -10.89 5.87
C ARG A 43 -16.28 -10.15 4.54
N HIS A 44 -16.26 -10.85 3.41
CA HIS A 44 -16.19 -10.24 2.09
C HIS A 44 -17.41 -9.35 1.80
N MET A 45 -18.62 -9.75 2.21
CA MET A 45 -19.82 -8.94 1.96
C MET A 45 -19.76 -7.55 2.63
N ARG A 46 -18.98 -7.39 3.71
CA ARG A 46 -18.70 -6.08 4.33
C ARG A 46 -18.04 -5.08 3.40
N ILE A 47 -17.34 -5.57 2.35
CA ILE A 47 -16.78 -4.70 1.31
C ILE A 47 -17.88 -3.91 0.61
N HIS A 48 -19.01 -4.57 0.36
CA HIS A 48 -20.12 -4.01 -0.41
C HIS A 48 -21.10 -3.22 0.44
N THR A 49 -21.19 -3.49 1.73
CA THR A 49 -22.07 -2.75 2.65
C THR A 49 -21.36 -1.57 3.32
N GLY A 50 -20.03 -1.53 3.27
CA GLY A 50 -19.24 -0.56 4.01
C GLY A 50 -19.19 -0.83 5.53
N ASP A 51 -19.73 -1.97 5.98
CA ASP A 51 -19.75 -2.36 7.39
C ASP A 51 -18.33 -2.57 7.93
N ASN A 52 -17.96 -1.76 8.92
CA ASN A 52 -16.64 -1.78 9.55
C ASN A 52 -16.83 -1.89 11.08
N PRO A 53 -17.14 -3.08 11.62
CA PRO A 53 -17.58 -3.21 13.01
C PRO A 53 -16.45 -3.03 14.03
N TYR A 54 -15.19 -3.03 13.60
CA TYR A 54 -14.04 -2.96 14.50
C TYR A 54 -13.48 -1.53 14.56
N ARG A 55 -13.77 -0.80 15.65
CA ARG A 55 -13.34 0.59 15.86
C ARG A 55 -11.98 0.66 16.57
N CYS A 56 -11.11 1.57 16.13
CA CYS A 56 -9.90 1.91 16.86
C CYS A 56 -10.21 2.76 18.10
N LEU A 57 -9.56 2.47 19.23
CA LEU A 57 -9.74 3.25 20.46
C LEU A 57 -8.91 4.54 20.51
N HIS A 58 -7.94 4.69 19.60
CA HIS A 58 -7.03 5.84 19.56
C HIS A 58 -7.34 6.82 18.42
N CYS A 59 -8.26 6.48 17.51
CA CYS A 59 -8.69 7.36 16.43
C CYS A 59 -10.04 6.91 15.85
N ASP A 60 -10.65 7.73 14.99
CA ASP A 60 -11.97 7.47 14.42
C ASP A 60 -12.00 6.40 13.31
N MET A 61 -10.90 5.67 13.10
CA MET A 61 -10.84 4.65 12.05
C MET A 61 -11.55 3.35 12.46
N CYS A 62 -12.36 2.83 11.55
CA CYS A 62 -13.01 1.53 11.68
C CYS A 62 -12.53 0.54 10.61
N PHE A 63 -12.56 -0.75 10.92
CA PHE A 63 -12.03 -1.84 10.10
C PHE A 63 -13.05 -2.97 9.90
N ARG A 64 -12.89 -3.71 8.82
CA ARG A 64 -13.76 -4.84 8.42
C ARG A 64 -13.48 -6.13 9.19
N SER A 65 -12.30 -6.23 9.78
CA SER A 65 -11.82 -7.40 10.52
C SER A 65 -10.97 -7.00 11.72
N GLN A 66 -10.94 -7.86 12.73
CA GLN A 66 -10.11 -7.67 13.92
C GLN A 66 -8.62 -7.62 13.56
N GLU A 67 -8.17 -8.44 12.62
CA GLU A 67 -6.77 -8.48 12.20
C GLU A 67 -6.33 -7.15 11.58
N ASN A 68 -7.19 -6.52 10.78
CA ASN A 68 -6.91 -5.20 10.23
C ASN A 68 -6.86 -4.10 11.30
N LEU A 69 -7.72 -4.19 12.33
CA LEU A 69 -7.67 -3.28 13.47
C LEU A 69 -6.37 -3.48 14.27
N SER A 70 -6.01 -4.72 14.63
CA SER A 70 -4.79 -5.02 15.37
C SER A 70 -3.55 -4.50 14.64
N GLU A 71 -3.50 -4.71 13.33
CA GLU A 71 -2.44 -4.18 12.49
C GLU A 71 -2.42 -2.65 12.43
N HIS A 72 -3.59 -2.00 12.37
CA HIS A 72 -3.66 -0.55 12.44
C HIS A 72 -3.19 -0.03 13.80
N ALA A 73 -3.57 -0.70 14.90
CA ALA A 73 -3.24 -0.29 16.26
C ALA A 73 -1.73 -0.22 16.51
N ARG A 74 -0.94 -1.04 15.82
CA ARG A 74 0.54 -0.96 15.83
C ARG A 74 1.11 0.39 15.41
N LYS A 75 0.33 1.22 14.70
CA LYS A 75 0.73 2.59 14.37
C LYS A 75 0.69 3.54 15.57
N HIS A 76 -0.09 3.21 16.60
CA HIS A 76 -0.20 4.01 17.81
C HIS A 76 0.82 3.60 18.88
N THR A 77 1.29 2.36 18.84
CA THR A 77 2.22 1.79 19.84
C THR A 77 3.67 1.69 19.38
N ASP A 78 3.97 2.13 18.15
CA ASP A 78 5.25 1.92 17.45
C ASP A 78 5.73 0.45 17.41
N ASP A 79 4.84 -0.51 17.67
CA ASP A 79 5.10 -1.95 17.59
C ASP A 79 5.40 -2.36 16.14
N ARG A 80 6.65 -2.75 15.90
CA ARG A 80 7.20 -3.07 14.57
C ARG A 80 7.89 -4.43 14.61
N PRO A 81 7.14 -5.54 14.66
CA PRO A 81 7.71 -6.86 14.93
C PRO A 81 8.72 -7.34 13.88
N TYR A 82 8.69 -6.79 12.66
CA TYR A 82 9.55 -7.23 11.56
C TYR A 82 10.71 -6.26 11.37
N HIS A 83 11.93 -6.69 11.70
CA HIS A 83 13.12 -5.84 11.65
C HIS A 83 14.02 -6.20 10.46
N CYS A 84 14.62 -5.18 9.85
CA CYS A 84 15.63 -5.38 8.83
C CYS A 84 16.96 -5.79 9.50
N PRO A 85 17.53 -6.97 9.16
CA PRO A 85 18.79 -7.40 9.78
C PRO A 85 19.99 -6.54 9.39
N GLN A 86 19.91 -5.81 8.27
CA GLN A 86 21.03 -4.99 7.77
C GLN A 86 21.07 -3.58 8.38
N CYS A 87 19.92 -3.00 8.76
CA CYS A 87 19.88 -1.62 9.25
C CYS A 87 18.99 -1.42 10.51
N GLY A 88 18.48 -2.50 11.09
CA GLY A 88 17.63 -2.47 12.29
C GLY A 88 16.23 -1.88 12.09
N LYS A 89 15.90 -1.34 10.91
CA LYS A 89 14.62 -0.66 10.68
C LYS A 89 13.44 -1.60 10.85
N GLY A 90 12.49 -1.23 11.71
CA GLY A 90 11.27 -1.99 12.01
C GLY A 90 10.08 -1.70 11.09
N PHE A 91 9.29 -2.73 10.82
CA PHE A 91 8.09 -2.73 9.98
C PHE A 91 6.92 -3.44 10.67
N VAL A 92 5.71 -2.95 10.40
CA VAL A 92 4.45 -3.52 10.91
C VAL A 92 4.06 -4.81 10.16
N ARG A 93 4.48 -4.94 8.88
CA ARG A 93 4.16 -6.04 7.98
C ARG A 93 5.43 -6.69 7.43
N PRO A 94 5.45 -8.02 7.24
CA PRO A 94 6.61 -8.72 6.65
C PRO A 94 6.81 -8.32 5.17
N GLY A 95 5.73 -8.17 4.39
CA GLY A 95 5.84 -7.72 2.99
C GLY A 95 6.42 -6.31 2.84
N ARG A 96 6.27 -5.44 3.85
CA ARG A 96 6.90 -4.11 3.86
C ARG A 96 8.40 -4.20 4.16
N LEU A 97 8.79 -5.11 5.05
CA LEU A 97 10.20 -5.43 5.26
C LEU A 97 10.83 -5.99 3.99
N GLU A 98 10.15 -6.89 3.27
CA GLU A 98 10.70 -7.48 2.05
C GLU A 98 10.93 -6.43 0.95
N ILE A 99 9.95 -5.56 0.70
CA ILE A 99 10.13 -4.43 -0.23
C ILE A 99 11.26 -3.49 0.25
N HIS A 100 11.43 -3.32 1.56
CA HIS A 100 12.52 -2.51 2.10
C HIS A 100 13.90 -3.13 1.85
N ARG A 101 14.04 -4.46 1.99
CA ARG A 101 15.31 -5.17 1.76
C ARG A 101 15.85 -4.94 0.35
N ARG A 102 14.97 -4.72 -0.62
CA ARG A 102 15.33 -4.34 -2.01
C ARG A 102 16.12 -3.04 -2.12
N ILE A 103 16.06 -2.16 -1.12
CA ILE A 103 16.91 -0.95 -1.09
C ILE A 103 18.38 -1.33 -0.91
N HIS A 104 18.66 -2.37 -0.12
CA HIS A 104 20.03 -2.81 0.14
C HIS A 104 20.59 -3.67 -0.98
N THR A 105 19.74 -4.48 -1.63
CA THR A 105 20.15 -5.33 -2.76
C THR A 105 20.13 -4.58 -4.10
N GLY A 106 19.41 -3.45 -4.19
CA GLY A 106 19.17 -2.73 -5.44
C GLY A 106 18.15 -3.38 -6.37
N GLU A 107 17.53 -4.49 -5.97
CA GLU A 107 16.58 -5.25 -6.78
C GLU A 107 15.33 -4.43 -7.14
N LYS A 108 14.96 -4.44 -8.43
CA LYS A 108 13.81 -3.70 -8.97
C LYS A 108 12.98 -4.57 -9.92
N PRO A 109 12.15 -5.49 -9.40
CA PRO A 109 11.46 -6.50 -10.21
C PRO A 109 10.35 -5.94 -11.11
N HIS A 110 9.92 -4.71 -10.86
CA HIS A 110 8.75 -4.13 -11.53
C HIS A 110 9.21 -3.16 -12.62
N HIS A 111 9.22 -3.63 -13.86
CA HIS A 111 9.68 -2.86 -15.02
C HIS A 111 8.55 -2.04 -15.65
N CYS A 112 8.86 -0.82 -16.08
CA CYS A 112 7.94 -0.04 -16.90
C CYS A 112 7.98 -0.53 -18.35
N ALA A 113 6.83 -0.76 -18.96
CA ALA A 113 6.76 -1.16 -20.37
C ALA A 113 7.02 0.01 -21.34
N GLN A 114 6.95 1.25 -20.86
CA GLN A 114 7.04 2.46 -21.70
C GLN A 114 8.38 3.20 -21.55
N CYS A 115 9.26 2.76 -20.64
CA CYS A 115 10.62 3.27 -20.50
C CYS A 115 11.50 2.29 -19.71
N GLU A 116 12.81 2.52 -19.69
CA GLU A 116 13.79 1.62 -19.03
C GLU A 116 13.77 1.67 -17.49
N LYS A 117 12.82 2.39 -16.87
CA LYS A 117 12.75 2.54 -15.42
C LYS A 117 12.16 1.30 -14.76
N SER A 118 12.78 0.89 -13.66
CA SER A 118 12.38 -0.26 -12.85
C SER A 118 12.18 0.14 -11.39
N PHE A 119 11.27 -0.54 -10.68
CA PHE A 119 10.82 -0.19 -9.34
C PHE A 119 10.86 -1.38 -8.39
N LYS A 120 11.02 -1.10 -7.09
CA LYS A 120 11.07 -2.14 -6.03
C LYS A 120 9.69 -2.62 -5.59
N SER A 121 8.60 -2.00 -6.07
CA SER A 121 7.23 -2.41 -5.76
C SER A 121 6.28 -2.09 -6.92
N SER A 122 5.18 -2.85 -6.99
CA SER A 122 4.13 -2.64 -8.01
C SER A 122 3.45 -1.27 -7.84
N GLU A 123 3.25 -0.80 -6.61
CA GLU A 123 2.63 0.49 -6.34
C GLU A 123 3.48 1.68 -6.83
N GLU A 124 4.80 1.56 -6.73
CA GLU A 124 5.73 2.55 -7.28
C GLU A 124 5.69 2.56 -8.81
N LEU A 125 5.65 1.39 -9.44
CA LEU A 125 5.47 1.26 -10.88
C LEU A 125 4.12 1.86 -11.33
N GLN A 126 3.01 1.54 -10.65
CA GLN A 126 1.69 2.10 -10.98
C GLN A 126 1.70 3.62 -10.85
N SER A 127 2.28 4.14 -9.76
CA SER A 127 2.42 5.58 -9.55
C SER A 127 3.29 6.24 -10.62
N HIS A 128 4.29 5.52 -11.13
CA HIS A 128 5.11 5.95 -12.25
C HIS A 128 4.36 5.85 -13.58
N ALA A 129 3.54 4.83 -13.83
CA ALA A 129 2.79 4.73 -15.09
C ALA A 129 1.93 5.99 -15.36
N LEU A 130 1.47 6.68 -14.31
CA LEU A 130 0.78 7.98 -14.42
C LEU A 130 1.57 9.09 -15.11
N ILE A 131 2.92 9.03 -15.19
CA ILE A 131 3.69 10.03 -15.95
C ILE A 131 3.50 9.85 -17.46
N HIS A 132 3.26 8.61 -17.89
CA HIS A 132 3.01 8.29 -19.27
C HIS A 132 1.55 8.55 -19.67
N ALA A 133 0.63 8.55 -18.71
CA ALA A 133 -0.71 9.03 -18.94
C ALA A 133 -0.70 10.55 -19.20
N ALA A 134 -1.38 10.96 -20.28
CA ALA A 134 -1.67 12.36 -20.56
C ALA A 134 -2.70 12.94 -19.56
N GLU A 135 -3.55 12.06 -19.01
CA GLU A 135 -4.64 12.43 -18.12
C GLU A 135 -4.13 12.94 -16.75
N ARG A 136 -4.76 14.01 -16.25
CA ARG A 136 -4.43 14.65 -14.98
C ARG A 136 -5.64 14.65 -14.06
N ASN A 137 -5.86 13.54 -13.37
CA ASN A 137 -7.15 13.26 -12.72
C ASN A 137 -7.46 14.14 -11.48
N HIS A 138 -6.54 15.03 -11.09
CA HIS A 138 -6.71 15.90 -9.92
C HIS A 138 -6.58 17.36 -10.30
N HIS A 139 -7.70 18.07 -10.38
CA HIS A 139 -7.76 19.46 -10.83
C HIS A 139 -7.83 20.43 -9.65
N CYS A 140 -7.15 21.57 -9.80
CA CYS A 140 -7.29 22.69 -8.88
C CYS A 140 -8.62 23.40 -9.11
N SER A 141 -9.41 23.56 -8.05
CA SER A 141 -10.68 24.27 -8.10
C SER A 141 -10.56 25.78 -8.26
N GLN A 142 -9.36 26.36 -8.11
CA GLN A 142 -9.14 27.80 -8.17
C GLN A 142 -8.42 28.28 -9.45
N CYS A 143 -7.70 27.41 -10.16
CA CYS A 143 -6.98 27.81 -11.37
C CYS A 143 -6.95 26.72 -12.46
N GLU A 144 -7.85 25.74 -12.38
CA GLU A 144 -8.06 24.63 -13.35
C GLU A 144 -6.83 23.74 -13.63
N LYS A 145 -5.70 24.02 -12.97
CA LYS A 145 -4.46 23.27 -13.16
C LYS A 145 -4.63 21.80 -12.75
N GLY A 146 -4.47 20.91 -13.71
CA GLY A 146 -4.49 19.47 -13.49
C GLY A 146 -3.17 18.92 -12.93
N PHE A 147 -3.26 17.89 -12.10
CA PHE A 147 -2.17 17.12 -11.49
C PHE A 147 -2.40 15.62 -11.63
N ARG A 148 -1.31 14.86 -11.74
CA ARG A 148 -1.34 13.39 -11.86
C ARG A 148 -1.56 12.68 -10.52
N ARG A 149 -1.22 13.33 -9.40
CA ARG A 149 -1.35 12.76 -8.05
C ARG A 149 -2.02 13.75 -7.10
N LYS A 150 -2.94 13.26 -6.24
CA LYS A 150 -3.63 14.08 -5.22
C LYS A 150 -2.68 14.89 -4.34
N GLY A 151 -1.56 14.30 -3.91
CA GLY A 151 -0.57 15.01 -3.08
C GLY A 151 0.07 16.22 -3.79
N GLN A 152 0.19 16.19 -5.12
CA GLN A 152 0.68 17.34 -5.89
C GLN A 152 -0.35 18.47 -5.90
N LEU A 153 -1.64 18.13 -6.06
CA LEU A 153 -2.74 19.09 -5.95
C LEU A 153 -2.78 19.72 -4.55
N VAL A 154 -2.76 18.91 -3.49
CA VAL A 154 -2.76 19.42 -2.10
C VAL A 154 -1.60 20.39 -1.86
N ARG A 155 -0.39 20.04 -2.31
CA ARG A 155 0.77 20.94 -2.22
C ARG A 155 0.58 22.21 -3.05
N HIS A 156 -0.03 22.11 -4.23
CA HIS A 156 -0.33 23.26 -5.07
C HIS A 156 -1.35 24.20 -4.43
N MET A 157 -2.36 23.69 -3.71
CA MET A 157 -3.34 24.51 -2.97
C MET A 157 -2.69 25.46 -1.95
N ARG A 158 -1.45 25.19 -1.50
CA ARG A 158 -0.69 26.10 -0.64
C ARG A 158 -0.33 27.42 -1.31
N ILE A 159 -0.29 27.48 -2.63
CA ILE A 159 -0.08 28.73 -3.38
C ILE A 159 -1.29 29.64 -3.21
N HIS A 160 -2.50 29.07 -3.23
CA HIS A 160 -3.74 29.80 -3.08
C HIS A 160 -4.03 30.19 -1.62
N THR A 161 -3.78 29.28 -0.69
CA THR A 161 -4.05 29.51 0.74
C THR A 161 -2.94 30.27 1.46
N GLY A 162 -1.75 30.40 0.85
CA GLY A 162 -0.57 30.97 1.50
C GLY A 162 0.02 30.09 2.61
N GLU A 163 -0.46 28.86 2.78
CA GLU A 163 -0.02 27.96 3.86
C GLU A 163 1.49 27.67 3.78
N LYS A 164 2.21 27.94 4.87
CA LYS A 164 3.65 27.67 5.02
C LYS A 164 3.90 26.81 6.27
N PRO A 165 3.71 25.48 6.18
CA PRO A 165 3.78 24.59 7.34
C PRO A 165 5.17 24.46 7.94
N TYR A 166 6.21 24.65 7.13
CA TYR A 166 7.58 24.36 7.53
C TYR A 166 8.25 25.62 8.07
N ARG A 167 8.48 25.68 9.38
CA ARG A 167 9.16 26.80 10.06
C ARG A 167 10.63 26.46 10.29
N CYS A 168 11.50 27.42 10.02
CA CYS A 168 12.88 27.39 10.46
C CYS A 168 12.93 27.68 11.95
N THR A 169 13.49 26.75 12.73
CA THR A 169 13.63 26.89 14.19
C THR A 169 14.63 27.97 14.59
N ARG A 170 15.54 28.38 13.68
CA ARG A 170 16.60 29.36 13.96
C ARG A 170 16.24 30.81 13.67
N CYS A 171 15.51 31.07 12.58
CA CYS A 171 15.23 32.45 12.15
C CYS A 171 13.76 32.70 11.75
N GLU A 172 12.86 31.87 12.27
CA GLU A 172 11.38 31.95 12.14
C GLU A 172 10.79 31.93 10.72
N LYS A 173 11.61 31.98 9.68
CA LYS A 173 11.20 31.94 8.28
C LYS A 173 10.38 30.67 8.00
N ARG A 174 9.26 30.86 7.30
CA ARG A 174 8.33 29.78 6.95
C ARG A 174 8.34 29.49 5.46
N TYR A 175 8.18 28.22 5.11
CA TYR A 175 8.23 27.70 3.76
C TYR A 175 7.00 26.82 3.49
N SER A 176 6.53 26.84 2.24
CA SER A 176 5.43 25.98 1.77
C SER A 176 5.88 24.53 1.50
N ARG A 177 7.19 24.31 1.43
CA ARG A 177 7.85 23.05 1.05
C ARG A 177 9.05 22.77 1.96
N ALA A 178 9.24 21.51 2.34
CA ALA A 178 10.29 21.09 3.28
C ALA A 178 11.70 21.21 2.68
N GLU A 179 11.82 20.95 1.37
CA GLU A 179 13.04 21.12 0.60
C GLU A 179 13.54 22.58 0.61
N HIS A 180 12.64 23.56 0.49
CA HIS A 180 13.02 24.96 0.56
C HIS A 180 13.49 25.34 1.97
N LEU A 181 12.87 24.76 3.01
CA LEU A 181 13.37 24.90 4.38
C LEU A 181 14.76 24.29 4.53
N ARG A 182 14.99 23.06 4.04
CA ARG A 182 16.31 22.40 4.09
C ARG A 182 17.38 23.22 3.37
N GLU A 183 17.10 23.67 2.16
CA GLU A 183 18.02 24.52 1.40
C GLU A 183 18.30 25.85 2.10
N HIS A 184 17.30 26.42 2.78
CA HIS A 184 17.51 27.60 3.62
C HIS A 184 18.40 27.27 4.82
N GLN A 185 18.15 26.16 5.52
CA GLN A 185 18.95 25.74 6.67
C GLN A 185 20.41 25.50 6.30
N ILE A 186 20.63 24.86 5.16
CA ILE A 186 21.96 24.67 4.60
C ILE A 186 22.57 26.03 4.29
N ARG A 187 21.98 26.84 3.40
CA ARG A 187 22.62 28.09 2.95
C ARG A 187 22.75 29.19 4.00
N ALA A 188 21.84 29.24 4.97
CA ALA A 188 21.77 30.32 5.96
C ALA A 188 22.31 29.91 7.34
N HIS A 189 22.44 28.60 7.62
CA HIS A 189 22.79 28.09 8.95
C HIS A 189 23.82 26.92 8.91
N GLN A 190 24.60 26.82 7.83
CA GLN A 190 25.54 25.71 7.53
C GLN A 190 26.65 25.48 8.58
N ASN A 191 26.93 26.46 9.45
CA ASN A 191 28.07 26.42 10.35
C ASN A 191 27.75 26.01 11.80
N ASP A 192 26.48 25.76 12.15
CA ASP A 192 26.10 25.47 13.55
C ASP A 192 25.51 24.06 13.75
N THR A 193 25.84 23.09 12.91
CA THR A 193 25.32 21.69 13.02
C THR A 193 26.25 20.71 13.73
N GLN A 194 27.30 21.18 14.40
CA GLN A 194 28.01 20.38 15.42
C GLN A 194 27.82 21.06 16.78
N ILE A 195 26.74 20.78 17.51
CA ILE A 195 26.75 20.53 18.96
C ILE A 195 25.47 19.71 19.30
N HIS A 196 25.70 18.61 20.02
CA HIS A 196 24.79 17.63 20.63
C HIS A 196 24.28 16.46 19.77
#